data_AF-A0A2G8RGS2-F1
#
_entry.id   AF-A0A2G8RGS2-F1
#
_cell.length_a   1.000
_cell.length_b   1.000
_cell.length_c   1.000
_cell.angle_alpha   90.00
_cell.angle_beta   90.00
_cell.angle_gamma   90.00
#
_symmetry.space_group_name_H-M   'P 1'
#
loop_
_entity.id
_entity.type
_entity.pdbx_description
1 polymer ?
#
loop_
_entity_poly.entity_id
_entity_poly.type
_entity_poly.pdbx_seq_one_letter_code
_entity_poly.pdbx_strand_id
1 'polypeptide(L)'
;MGLRFFPVAVALLLAGQAVAKDIGVSDFAYASELSEEGYEPFATSGAGNALFGMKRDTDLYLCFIADEPAASAQRQGVLVAEVNGTNPDREVPNIPVVCVLTQ
;
A
#
# COMPACT_ATOMS: atom_id res chain seq x y z
N MET A 1 -40.86 44.80 30.61
CA MET A 1 -40.87 43.34 30.81
C MET A 1 -41.27 42.72 29.47
N GLY A 2 -40.33 42.10 28.75
CA GLY A 2 -40.57 41.56 27.40
C GLY A 2 -39.29 40.92 26.85
N LEU A 3 -39.33 39.60 26.73
CA LEU A 3 -38.21 38.67 26.57
C LEU A 3 -37.33 38.91 25.33
N ARG A 4 -36.02 38.74 25.55
CA ARG A 4 -34.99 38.54 24.52
C ARG A 4 -35.20 37.18 23.84
N PHE A 5 -35.24 37.15 22.50
CA PHE A 5 -35.13 35.92 21.73
C PHE A 5 -33.88 36.00 20.84
N PHE A 6 -32.83 35.29 21.25
CA PHE A 6 -31.66 34.97 20.43
C PHE A 6 -31.99 33.70 19.64
N PRO A 7 -32.01 33.70 18.30
CA PRO A 7 -32.05 32.45 17.55
C PRO A 7 -30.66 31.79 17.62
N VAL A 8 -30.62 30.64 18.28
CA VAL A 8 -29.47 29.74 18.37
C VAL A 8 -29.16 29.17 16.98
N ALA A 9 -27.92 29.34 16.53
CA ALA A 9 -27.41 28.71 15.32
C ALA A 9 -27.27 27.20 15.53
N VAL A 10 -27.98 26.40 14.73
CA VAL A 10 -27.83 24.94 14.70
C VAL A 10 -26.65 24.59 13.81
N ALA A 11 -25.50 24.32 14.43
CA ALA A 11 -24.34 23.75 13.74
C ALA A 11 -24.59 22.25 13.53
N LEU A 12 -24.97 21.87 12.30
CA LEU A 12 -25.00 20.49 11.84
C LEU A 12 -23.56 19.98 11.70
N LEU A 13 -23.03 19.40 12.77
CA LEU A 13 -21.81 18.59 12.75
C LEU A 13 -22.11 17.29 11.98
N LEU A 14 -21.80 17.28 10.68
CA LEU A 14 -21.66 16.05 9.91
C LEU A 14 -20.43 15.30 10.45
N ALA A 15 -20.64 14.56 11.54
CA ALA A 15 -19.69 13.58 12.02
C ALA A 15 -19.54 12.53 10.91
N GLY A 16 -18.46 12.62 10.14
CA GLY A 16 -18.04 11.56 9.24
C GLY A 16 -17.85 10.29 10.06
N GLN A 17 -18.72 9.32 9.87
CA GLN A 17 -18.54 8.00 10.46
C GLN A 17 -17.33 7.39 9.76
N ALA A 18 -16.21 7.31 10.46
CA ALA A 18 -15.10 6.46 10.06
C ALA A 18 -15.64 5.02 10.06
N VAL A 19 -15.88 4.49 8.87
CA VAL A 19 -16.26 3.08 8.70
C VAL A 19 -15.07 2.24 9.14
N ALA A 20 -15.18 1.61 10.30
CA ALA A 20 -14.19 0.64 10.74
C ALA A 20 -14.22 -0.53 9.76
N LYS A 21 -13.10 -0.83 9.11
CA LYS A 21 -12.96 -1.96 8.19
C LYS A 21 -13.18 -3.26 8.97
N ASP A 22 -13.95 -4.21 8.41
CA ASP A 22 -14.28 -5.44 9.11
C ASP A 22 -13.01 -6.23 9.50
N ILE A 23 -12.95 -6.65 10.77
CA ILE A 23 -11.89 -7.54 11.25
C ILE A 23 -12.07 -8.89 10.56
N GLY A 24 -11.08 -9.30 9.77
CA GLY A 24 -10.98 -10.65 9.22
C GLY A 24 -10.81 -10.75 7.71
N VAL A 25 -11.24 -9.74 6.92
CA VAL A 25 -11.03 -9.74 5.46
C VAL A 25 -10.78 -8.32 4.95
N SER A 26 -9.73 -8.15 4.17
CA SER A 26 -9.44 -6.93 3.42
C SER A 26 -8.93 -7.27 2.03
N ASP A 27 -9.24 -6.45 1.04
CA ASP A 27 -8.56 -6.50 -0.24
C ASP A 27 -7.05 -6.26 -0.05
N PHE A 28 -6.24 -6.92 -0.87
CA PHE A 28 -4.82 -6.61 -0.99
C PHE A 28 -4.64 -5.38 -1.88
N ALA A 29 -3.51 -4.68 -1.73
CA ALA A 29 -3.13 -3.55 -2.58
C ALA A 29 -1.73 -3.79 -3.16
N TYR A 30 -1.41 -3.21 -4.31
CA TYR A 30 -0.03 -3.23 -4.79
C TYR A 30 0.82 -2.19 -4.05
N ALA A 31 2.09 -2.51 -3.80
CA ALA A 31 3.01 -1.59 -3.14
C ALA A 31 3.16 -0.26 -3.90
N SER A 32 3.06 -0.29 -5.23
CA SER A 32 3.06 0.91 -6.09
C SER A 32 1.85 1.80 -5.84
N GLU A 33 0.65 1.21 -5.75
CA GLU A 33 -0.60 1.94 -5.47
C GLU A 33 -0.52 2.61 -4.09
N LEU A 34 -0.09 1.88 -3.06
CA LEU A 34 0.11 2.44 -1.72
C LEU A 34 1.16 3.57 -1.72
N SER A 35 2.22 3.45 -2.51
CA SER A 35 3.23 4.50 -2.64
C SER A 35 2.66 5.77 -3.28
N GLU A 36 1.83 5.63 -4.32
CA GLU A 36 1.11 6.74 -4.95
C GLU A 36 0.11 7.41 -3.99
N GLU A 37 -0.49 6.63 -3.09
CA GLU A 37 -1.36 7.11 -2.01
C GLU A 37 -0.61 7.73 -0.81
N GLY A 38 0.72 7.79 -0.86
CA GLY A 38 1.56 8.42 0.16
C GLY A 38 1.87 7.54 1.37
N TYR A 39 1.71 6.22 1.26
CA TYR A 39 2.25 5.30 2.26
C TYR A 39 3.77 5.23 2.16
N GLU A 40 4.44 5.18 3.31
CA GLU A 40 5.89 5.07 3.39
C GLU A 40 6.32 3.64 3.76
N PRO A 41 7.45 3.14 3.22
CA PRO A 41 7.97 1.84 3.60
C PRO A 41 8.53 1.84 5.02
N PHE A 42 8.40 0.72 5.72
CA PHE A 42 9.06 0.44 6.99
C PHE A 42 9.67 -0.96 7.01
N ALA A 43 10.78 -1.11 7.71
CA ALA A 43 11.44 -2.41 7.85
C ALA A 43 10.61 -3.33 8.75
N THR A 44 10.42 -4.58 8.32
CA THR A 44 9.85 -5.64 9.15
C THR A 44 11.00 -6.47 9.70
N SER A 45 10.90 -6.94 10.94
CA SER A 45 11.86 -7.93 11.48
C SER A 45 11.56 -9.34 10.95
N GLY A 46 11.18 -9.46 9.66
CA GLY A 46 10.72 -10.71 9.05
C GLY A 46 9.32 -11.16 9.49
N ALA A 47 8.52 -10.26 10.08
CA ALA A 47 7.17 -10.59 10.53
C ALA A 47 6.34 -11.22 9.39
N GLY A 48 5.84 -12.44 9.60
CA GLY A 48 5.00 -13.15 8.64
C GLY A 48 5.66 -13.51 7.31
N ASN A 49 7.00 -13.45 7.19
CA ASN A 49 7.75 -13.54 5.92
C ASN A 49 7.54 -12.35 4.97
N ALA A 50 7.09 -11.20 5.49
CA ALA A 50 6.99 -9.98 4.71
C ALA A 50 8.38 -9.43 4.38
N LEU A 51 8.53 -8.88 3.16
CA LEU A 51 9.76 -8.22 2.70
C LEU A 51 9.99 -6.90 3.45
N PHE A 52 8.92 -6.14 3.60
CA PHE A 52 8.81 -4.85 4.25
C PHE A 52 7.33 -4.59 4.53
N GLY A 53 7.02 -3.48 5.18
CA GLY A 53 5.64 -3.02 5.30
C GLY A 53 5.46 -1.60 4.77
N MET A 54 4.21 -1.22 4.52
CA MET A 54 3.82 0.13 4.10
C MET A 54 2.93 0.74 5.18
N LYS A 55 3.16 2.01 5.54
CA LYS A 55 2.41 2.67 6.60
C LYS A 55 1.94 4.07 6.20
N ARG A 56 0.76 4.44 6.71
CA ARG A 56 0.24 5.80 6.69
C ARG A 56 -0.72 5.97 7.86
N ASP A 57 -0.50 7.00 8.68
CA ASP A 57 -1.27 7.23 9.90
C ASP A 57 -1.28 5.99 10.83
N THR A 58 -2.43 5.33 10.97
CA THR A 58 -2.61 4.09 11.74
C THR A 58 -2.62 2.83 10.88
N ASP A 59 -2.68 2.98 9.56
CA ASP A 59 -2.79 1.86 8.63
C ASP A 59 -1.40 1.28 8.39
N LEU A 60 -1.30 -0.03 8.60
CA LEU A 60 -0.08 -0.81 8.43
C LEU A 60 -0.37 -1.96 7.48
N TYR A 61 0.44 -2.11 6.46
CA TYR A 61 0.40 -3.24 5.54
C TYR A 61 1.71 -4.02 5.61
N LEU A 62 1.64 -5.34 5.43
CA LEU A 62 2.81 -6.20 5.21
C LEU A 62 2.85 -6.66 3.76
N CYS A 63 4.03 -6.57 3.14
CA CYS A 63 4.20 -6.72 1.71
C CYS A 63 5.02 -7.97 1.33
N PHE A 64 4.58 -8.64 0.26
CA PHE A 64 5.05 -9.95 -0.19
C PHE A 64 5.31 -9.95 -1.70
N ILE A 65 6.27 -10.75 -2.15
CA ILE A 65 6.52 -10.97 -3.58
C ILE A 65 5.34 -11.76 -4.15
N ALA A 66 4.73 -11.25 -5.22
CA ALA A 66 3.63 -11.91 -5.95
C ALA A 66 4.06 -12.27 -7.38
N ASP A 67 5.27 -12.80 -7.51
CA ASP A 67 5.96 -12.91 -8.78
C ASP A 67 5.61 -14.17 -9.57
N GLU A 68 5.59 -14.04 -10.90
CA GLU A 68 5.30 -15.14 -11.82
C GLU A 68 6.60 -15.80 -12.32
N PRO A 69 6.67 -17.14 -12.39
CA PRO A 69 7.87 -17.85 -12.83
C PRO A 69 8.39 -17.42 -14.21
N ALA A 70 7.48 -17.16 -15.16
CA ALA A 70 7.84 -16.74 -16.51
C ALA A 70 8.50 -15.35 -16.53
N ALA A 71 7.93 -14.38 -15.83
CA ALA A 71 8.51 -13.04 -15.68
C ALA A 71 9.86 -13.11 -14.95
N SER A 72 9.99 -14.02 -13.96
CA SER A 72 11.23 -14.21 -13.20
C SER A 72 12.37 -14.74 -14.07
N ALA A 73 12.08 -15.76 -14.89
CA ALA A 73 13.02 -16.28 -15.86
C ALA A 73 13.43 -15.22 -16.89
N GLN A 74 12.49 -14.41 -17.38
CA GLN A 74 12.78 -13.31 -18.29
C GLN A 74 13.72 -12.28 -17.65
N ARG A 75 13.42 -11.82 -16.42
CA ARG A 75 14.30 -10.90 -15.69
C ARG A 75 15.70 -11.47 -15.52
N GLN A 76 15.82 -12.73 -15.11
CA GLN A 76 17.12 -13.39 -14.97
C GLN A 76 17.89 -13.41 -16.31
N GLY A 77 17.22 -13.71 -17.42
CA GLY A 77 17.82 -13.68 -18.76
C GLY A 77 18.36 -12.30 -19.14
N VAL A 78 17.55 -11.25 -18.95
CA VAL A 78 17.95 -9.86 -19.22
C VAL A 78 19.14 -9.46 -18.35
N LEU A 79 19.09 -9.73 -17.03
CA LEU A 79 20.16 -9.35 -16.10
C LEU A 79 21.47 -10.08 -16.40
N VAL A 80 21.43 -11.36 -16.77
CA VAL A 80 22.62 -12.11 -17.18
C VAL A 80 23.19 -11.55 -18.49
N ALA A 81 22.34 -11.23 -19.47
CA ALA A 81 22.78 -10.61 -20.70
C ALA A 81 23.43 -9.23 -20.45
N GLU A 82 22.90 -8.46 -19.50
CA GLU A 82 23.44 -7.14 -19.12
C GLU A 82 24.84 -7.28 -18.52
N VAL A 83 25.01 -8.20 -17.56
CA VAL A 83 26.31 -8.50 -16.94
C VAL A 83 27.34 -8.95 -17.97
N ASN A 84 26.91 -9.65 -19.02
CA ASN A 84 27.78 -10.11 -20.11
C ASN A 84 27.98 -9.06 -21.21
N GLY A 85 27.36 -7.89 -21.13
CA GLY A 85 27.47 -6.82 -22.13
C GLY A 85 26.78 -7.13 -23.47
N THR A 86 25.86 -8.09 -23.49
CA THR A 86 25.14 -8.52 -24.71
C THR A 86 23.69 -8.07 -24.74
N ASN A 87 23.22 -7.39 -23.69
CA ASN A 87 21.86 -6.92 -23.60
C ASN A 87 21.64 -5.67 -24.47
N PRO A 88 20.75 -5.72 -25.47
CA PRO A 88 20.55 -4.60 -26.38
C PRO A 88 19.74 -3.45 -25.76
N ASP A 89 19.01 -3.70 -24.67
CA ASP A 89 18.09 -2.73 -24.06
C ASP A 89 18.02 -2.89 -22.53
N ARG A 90 17.89 -1.80 -21.78
CA ARG A 90 17.86 -1.79 -20.32
C ARG A 90 16.45 -1.90 -19.74
N GLU A 91 15.55 -2.57 -20.45
CA GLU A 91 14.21 -2.89 -19.99
C GLU A 91 14.17 -4.24 -19.28
N VAL A 92 13.56 -4.27 -18.09
CA VAL A 92 13.41 -5.48 -17.29
C VAL A 92 11.99 -5.48 -16.72
N PRO A 93 11.23 -6.60 -16.78
CA PRO A 93 9.93 -6.66 -16.12
C PRO A 93 10.05 -6.26 -14.65
N ASN A 94 9.08 -5.55 -14.10
CA ASN A 94 9.08 -5.21 -12.66
C ASN A 94 8.82 -6.47 -11.81
N ILE A 95 9.15 -6.42 -10.52
CA ILE A 95 8.78 -7.47 -9.55
C ILE A 95 7.50 -7.01 -8.85
N PRO A 96 6.35 -7.68 -9.07
CA PRO A 96 5.11 -7.31 -8.40
C PRO A 96 5.21 -7.59 -6.89
N VAL A 97 4.79 -6.60 -6.10
CA VAL A 97 4.71 -6.70 -4.64
C VAL A 97 3.31 -6.35 -4.20
N VAL A 98 2.67 -7.28 -3.50
CA VAL A 98 1.32 -7.12 -2.94
C VAL A 98 1.40 -6.95 -1.44
N CYS A 99 0.53 -6.11 -0.89
CA CYS A 99 0.51 -5.70 0.49
C CYS A 99 -0.86 -6.02 1.10
N VAL A 100 -0.84 -6.60 2.30
CA VAL A 100 -2.04 -7.00 3.04
C VAL A 100 -2.15 -6.16 4.31
N LEU A 101 -3.33 -5.60 4.56
CA LEU A 101 -3.59 -4.78 5.75
C LEU A 101 -3.45 -5.62 7.02
N THR A 102 -2.76 -5.08 8.02
CA THR A 102 -2.65 -5.67 9.36
C THR A 102 -3.67 -5.05 10.31
N GLN A 103 -4.21 -5.85 11.22
CA GLN A 103 -5.17 -5.44 12.25
C GLN A 103 -4.74 -5.97 13.61
#